data_AF-A0A7X2MVU4-F1
#
_entry.id   AF-A0A7X2MVU4-F1
#
_cell.length_a   1.000
_cell.length_b   1.000
_cell.length_c   1.000
_cell.angle_alpha   90.00
_cell.angle_beta   90.00
_cell.angle_gamma   90.00
#
_symmetry.space_group_name_H-M   'P 1'
#
loop_
_entity.id
_entity.type
_entity.pdbx_description
1 polymer ?
#
loop_
_entity_poly.entity_id
_entity_poly.type
_entity_poly.pdbx_seq_one_letter_code
_entity_poly.pdbx_strand_id
1 'polypeptide(L)' 'MFELSMIFKIAAVGIIIIIIDMILKSSGKSEIATVVNIAGIVIILGMVVTMIVKLFDTVKTMFYF' A
#
# COMPACT_ATOMS: atom_id res chain seq x y z
N MET A 1 19.32 -7.54 7.22
CA MET A 1 18.04 -8.00 7.80
C MET A 1 16.85 -7.06 7.51
N PHE A 2 16.77 -6.38 6.34
CA PHE A 2 15.80 -5.28 6.15
C PHE A 2 14.92 -5.29 4.89
N GLU A 3 15.03 -6.24 3.95
CA GLU A 3 14.24 -6.17 2.71
C GLU A 3 12.76 -6.59 2.89
N LEU A 4 12.50 -7.57 3.74
CA LEU A 4 11.14 -8.05 4.01
C LEU A 4 10.27 -7.03 4.74
N SER A 5 10.86 -6.08 5.48
CA SER A 5 10.12 -5.12 6.30
C SER A 5 9.15 -4.25 5.47
N MET A 6 9.51 -3.97 4.22
CA MET A 6 8.72 -3.13 3.33
C MET A 6 7.56 -3.91 2.70
N ILE A 7 7.82 -5.15 2.28
CA ILE A 7 6.80 -6.07 1.77
C ILE A 7 5.76 -6.38 2.87
N PHE A 8 6.22 -6.62 4.10
CA PHE A 8 5.32 -6.83 5.25
C PHE A 8 4.44 -5.62 5.54
N LYS A 9 4.94 -4.39 5.37
CA LYS A 9 4.12 -3.18 5.54
C LYS A 9 2.98 -3.10 4.50
N ILE A 10 3.26 -3.41 3.24
CA ILE A 10 2.23 -3.41 2.18
C ILE A 10 1.22 -4.53 2.45
N ALA A 11 1.68 -5.72 2.82
CA ALA A 11 0.83 -6.85 3.15
C ALA A 11 -0.11 -6.54 4.33
N ALA A 12 0.40 -5.89 5.38
CA ALA A 12 -0.39 -5.48 6.53
C ALA A 12 -1.51 -4.49 6.13
N VAL A 13 -1.19 -3.50 5.29
CA VAL A 13 -2.19 -2.55 4.77
C VAL A 13 -3.24 -3.28 3.92
N GLY A 14 -2.83 -4.23 3.08
CA GLY A 14 -3.75 -5.05 2.29
C GLY A 14 -4.72 -5.86 3.14
N ILE A 15 -4.23 -6.50 4.21
CA ILE A 15 -5.08 -7.24 5.16
C ILE A 15 -6.11 -6.32 5.81
N ILE A 16 -5.70 -5.13 6.24
CA ILE A 16 -6.62 -4.15 6.86
C ILE A 16 -7.72 -3.74 5.89
N ILE A 17 -7.38 -3.44 4.62
CA ILE A 17 -8.37 -3.08 3.60
C ILE A 17 -9.38 -4.21 3.39
N ILE A 18 -8.91 -5.47 3.30
CA ILE A 18 -9.78 -6.65 3.13
C ILE A 18 -10.73 -6.82 4.32
N ILE A 19 -10.23 -6.64 5.55
CA ILE A 19 -11.06 -6.73 6.75
C ILE A 19 -12.15 -5.64 6.74
N ILE A 20 -11.79 -4.41 6.37
CA ILE A 20 -12.76 -3.30 6.28
C ILE A 20 -13.81 -3.60 5.19
N ASP A 21 -13.40 -4.08 4.01
CA ASP A 21 -14.33 -4.47 2.93
C ASP A 21 -15.32 -5.55 3.39
N MET A 22 -14.82 -6.57 4.10
CA MET A 22 -15.66 -7.65 4.63
C MET A 22 -16.69 -7.14 5.65
N ILE A 23 -16.27 -6.23 6.54
CA ILE A 23 -17.15 -5.61 7.55
C ILE A 23 -18.20 -4.71 6.89
N LEU A 24 -17.82 -3.93 5.87
CA LEU A 24 -18.76 -3.02 5.19
C LEU A 24 -19.79 -3.80 4.38
N LYS A 25 -19.36 -4.86 3.69
CA LYS A 25 -20.26 -5.77 2.96
C LYS A 25 -21.21 -6.50 3.91
N SER A 26 -20.72 -7.01 5.04
CA SER A 26 -21.57 -7.67 6.04
C SER A 26 -22.56 -6.70 6.71
N SER A 27 -22.22 -5.41 6.76
CA SER A 27 -23.11 -4.34 7.27
C SER A 27 -24.10 -3.80 6.22
N GLY A 28 -24.19 -4.42 5.03
CA GLY A 28 -25.07 -3.98 3.95
C GLY A 28 -24.62 -2.72 3.20
N LYS A 29 -23.41 -2.21 3.47
CA LYS A 29 -22.84 -0.99 2.88
C LYS A 29 -21.90 -1.31 1.71
N SER A 30 -22.41 -2.05 0.72
CA SER A 30 -21.63 -2.51 -0.43
C SER A 30 -21.01 -1.37 -1.24
N GLU A 31 -21.75 -0.28 -1.44
CA GLU A 31 -21.27 0.90 -2.19
C GLU A 31 -20.04 1.55 -1.53
N ILE A 32 -20.06 1.66 -0.19
CA ILE A 32 -18.93 2.20 0.58
C ILE A 32 -17.75 1.23 0.52
N ALA A 33 -18.00 -0.09 0.57
CA ALA A 33 -16.96 -1.11 0.43
C ALA A 33 -16.23 -1.00 -0.92
N THR A 34 -16.95 -0.74 -2.01
CA THR A 34 -16.35 -0.49 -3.33
C THR A 34 -15.42 0.72 -3.32
N VAL A 35 -15.85 1.84 -2.73
CA VAL A 35 -15.03 3.06 -2.63
C VAL A 35 -13.79 2.81 -1.78
N VAL A 36 -13.91 2.07 -0.68
CA VAL A 36 -12.78 1.71 0.19
C VAL A 36 -11.76 0.84 -0.55
N ASN A 37 -12.19 -0.11 -1.38
CA ASN A 37 -11.26 -0.91 -2.18
C ASN A 37 -10.48 -0.05 -3.16
N ILE A 38 -11.14 0.92 -3.83
CA ILE A 38 -10.47 1.85 -4.74
C ILE A 38 -9.45 2.69 -3.97
N ALA A 39 -9.82 3.25 -2.82
CA ALA A 39 -8.91 3.99 -1.95
C ALA A 39 -7.73 3.13 -1.50
N GLY A 40 -7.99 1.86 -1.16
CA GLY A 40 -6.97 0.88 -0.80
C GLY A 40 -5.93 0.66 -1.91
N ILE A 41 -6.38 0.53 -3.15
CA ILE A 41 -5.50 0.44 -4.33
C ILE A 41 -4.64 1.69 -4.46
N VAL A 42 -5.23 2.89 -4.34
CA VAL A 42 -4.51 4.16 -4.43
C VAL A 42 -3.43 4.26 -3.35
N ILE A 43 -3.72 3.84 -2.11
CA ILE A 43 -2.74 3.82 -1.02
C ILE A 43 -1.57 2.89 -1.35
N ILE A 44 -1.85 1.68 -1.81
CA ILE A 44 -0.80 0.70 -2.18
C ILE A 44 0.07 1.27 -3.31
N LEU A 45 -0.53 1.87 -4.34
CA LEU A 45 0.20 2.50 -5.42
C LEU A 45 1.09 3.65 -4.93
N GLY A 46 0.60 4.48 -4.01
CA GLY A 46 1.39 5.54 -3.37
C GLY A 46 2.61 5.01 -2.60
N MET A 47 2.46 3.87 -1.92
CA MET A 47 3.58 3.18 -1.26
C MET A 47 4.61 2.71 -2.29
N VAL A 48 4.17 2.12 -3.41
CA VAL A 48 5.04 1.70 -4.53
C VAL A 48 5.82 2.88 -5.11
N VAL A 49 5.15 4.01 -5.38
CA VAL A 49 5.82 5.23 -5.87
C VAL A 49 6.91 5.69 -4.90
N THR A 50 6.62 5.70 -3.60
CA THR A 50 7.61 6.09 -2.57
C THR A 50 8.83 5.17 -2.56
N MET A 51 8.64 3.87 -2.79
CA MET A 51 9.75 2.91 -2.94
C MET A 51 10.60 3.23 -4.18
N ILE A 52 9.96 3.50 -5.31
CA ILE A 52 10.65 3.86 -6.55
C ILE A 52 11.49 5.12 -6.33
N VAL A 53 10.94 6.16 -5.71
CA VAL A 53 11.67 7.41 -5.41
C VAL A 53 12.90 7.13 -4.55
N LYS A 54 12.77 6.32 -3.49
CA LYS A 54 13.92 5.94 -2.65
C LYS A 54 15.00 5.20 -3.42
N LEU A 55 14.63 4.33 -4.35
CA LEU A 55 15.58 3.64 -5.23
C LEU A 55 16.31 4.65 -6.12
N PHE A 56 15.59 5.60 -6.73
CA PHE A 56 16.20 6.65 -7.53
C PHE A 56 17.14 7.55 -6.71
N ASP A 57 16.77 7.93 -5.49
CA ASP A 57 17.63 8.73 -4.63
C ASP A 57 18.90 7.97 -4.20
N THR A 58 18.77 6.66 -3.96
CA THR A 58 19.92 5.77 -3.69
C THR A 58 20.86 5.72 -4.90
N VAL A 59 20.30 5.54 -6.10
CA VAL A 59 21.06 5.56 -7.36
C VAL A 59 21.75 6.91 -7.54
N LYS A 60 21.04 8.03 -7.41
CA LYS A 60 21.66 9.37 -7.51
C LYS A 60 22.82 9.53 -6.53
N THR A 61 22.65 9.13 -5.28
CA THR A 61 23.70 9.24 -4.25
C THR A 61 24.94 8.44 -4.62
N MET A 62 24.79 7.28 -5.26
CA MET A 62 25.93 6.46 -5.74
C MET A 62 26.68 7.09 -6.92
N PHE A 63 26.01 7.90 -7.75
CA PHE A 63 26.60 8.52 -8.94
C PHE A 63 27.10 9.97 -8.70
N TYR A 64 26.77 10.59 -7.57
CA TYR A 64 27.18 11.95 -7.20
C TYR A 64 28.33 11.97 -6.16
N PHE A 65 29.17 10.93 -6.12
CA PHE A 65 30.40 10.87 -5.32
C PHE A 65 31.66 10.82 -6.21
#